data_AF-A0A6N2R7W5-F1
#
_entry.id   AF-A0A6N2R7W5-F1
#
_cell.length_a   1.000
_cell.length_b   1.000
_cell.length_c   1.000
_cell.angle_alpha   90.00
_cell.angle_beta   90.00
_cell.angle_gamma   90.00
#
_symmetry.space_group_name_H-M   'P 1'
#
loop_
_entity.id
_entity.type
_entity.pdbx_description
1 polymer ?
#
loop_
_entity_poly.entity_id
_entity_poly.type
_entity_poly.pdbx_seq_one_letter_code
_entity_poly.pdbx_strand_id
1 'polypeptide(L)'
;MKRPIVRLSSLQLTNIKNVKRGTIYMPNTVNKILSADKAEILGIYGQNGSGKTAIVDALYFLQKVMIGDDLDQSLEDYMNMDSDTAEIFADFNLFMNGIVFEIGYRLSLSREEKVVVISRETLSGAKNENGIRTNKTVFMDYQRDQTNTIFKPQKRLDEILEENKDIKTDLIVARKMAEKSNCSYIFGGVVGIYSAENTKMDFNNFQLLFLLCLNLL
;
A
#
# COMPACT_ATOMS: atom_id res chain seq x y z
N MET A 1 2.97 23.51 10.65
CA MET A 1 2.53 22.13 10.97
C MET A 1 3.75 21.24 11.12
N LYS A 2 3.77 20.30 12.08
CA LYS A 2 4.82 19.27 12.10
C LYS A 2 4.63 18.37 10.87
N ARG A 3 5.73 17.99 10.22
CA ARG A 3 5.68 17.06 9.08
C ARG A 3 5.17 15.70 9.58
N PRO A 4 4.25 15.03 8.85
CA PRO A 4 3.86 13.68 9.19
C PRO A 4 5.08 12.74 9.12
N ILE A 5 5.10 11.75 10.01
CA ILE A 5 6.15 10.73 10.04
C ILE A 5 5.50 9.39 9.73
N VAL A 6 6.04 8.69 8.74
CA VAL A 6 5.64 7.31 8.41
C VAL A 6 6.72 6.37 8.90
N ARG A 7 6.34 5.31 9.58
CA ARG A 7 7.24 4.22 10.01
C ARG A 7 6.69 2.90 9.50
N LEU A 8 7.56 2.06 8.95
CA LEU A 8 7.24 0.65 8.73
C LEU A 8 7.03 0.00 10.09
N SER A 9 6.05 -0.89 10.19
CA SER A 9 5.74 -1.72 11.37
C SER A 9 6.10 -3.18 11.11
N SER A 10 5.68 -3.69 9.95
CA SER A 10 6.01 -5.04 9.52
C SER A 10 5.96 -5.16 8.00
N LEU A 11 6.68 -6.16 7.48
CA LEU A 11 6.66 -6.55 6.08
C LEU A 11 6.58 -8.08 6.01
N GLN A 12 5.55 -8.58 5.35
CA GLN A 12 5.36 -9.99 5.04
C GLN A 12 5.49 -10.19 3.53
N LEU A 13 6.26 -11.22 3.16
CA LEU A 13 6.44 -11.68 1.79
C LEU A 13 5.87 -13.09 1.65
N THR A 14 5.16 -13.34 0.55
CA THR A 14 4.69 -14.67 0.16
C THR A 14 5.07 -14.88 -1.31
N ASN A 15 5.77 -15.98 -1.59
CA ASN A 15 6.25 -16.35 -2.93
C ASN A 15 7.03 -15.24 -3.67
N ILE A 16 7.87 -14.50 -2.93
CA ILE A 16 8.77 -13.47 -3.50
C ILE A 16 10.18 -14.05 -3.58
N LYS A 17 10.74 -14.14 -4.78
CA LYS A 17 12.02 -14.81 -5.08
C LYS A 17 12.05 -16.20 -4.45
N ASN A 18 13.05 -16.48 -3.62
CA ASN A 18 13.22 -17.73 -2.89
C ASN A 18 12.44 -17.78 -1.56
N VAL A 19 11.73 -16.72 -1.17
CA VAL A 19 10.95 -16.64 0.08
C VAL A 19 9.53 -17.14 -0.18
N LYS A 20 9.24 -18.38 0.27
CA LYS A 20 7.87 -18.94 0.22
C LYS A 20 6.91 -18.16 1.12
N ARG A 21 7.32 -17.93 2.38
CA ARG A 21 6.61 -17.08 3.33
C ARG A 21 7.58 -16.59 4.39
N GLY A 22 7.62 -15.29 4.65
CA GLY A 22 8.47 -14.71 5.69
C GLY A 22 7.94 -13.35 6.13
N THR A 23 8.12 -13.03 7.42
CA THR A 23 7.67 -11.77 8.00
C THR A 23 8.78 -11.15 8.84
N ILE A 24 9.01 -9.86 8.67
CA ILE A 24 9.81 -9.04 9.57
C ILE A 24 8.91 -8.08 10.35
N TYR A 25 9.29 -7.83 11.60
CA TYR A 25 8.65 -6.84 12.46
C TYR A 25 9.72 -5.83 12.89
N MET A 26 9.36 -4.56 12.88
CA MET A 26 10.23 -3.50 13.39
C MET A 26 10.29 -3.56 14.93
N PRO A 27 11.44 -3.23 15.55
CA PRO A 27 11.61 -3.34 17.00
C PRO A 27 10.53 -2.62 17.83
N ASN A 28 10.09 -1.44 17.40
CA ASN A 28 9.03 -0.71 18.08
C ASN A 28 7.69 -1.47 18.03
N THR A 29 7.39 -2.15 16.93
CA THR A 29 6.18 -2.99 16.82
C THR A 29 6.24 -4.17 17.79
N VAL A 30 7.38 -4.87 17.86
CA VAL A 30 7.57 -6.00 18.79
C VAL A 30 7.43 -5.55 20.24
N ASN A 31 8.03 -4.41 20.58
CA ASN A 31 8.01 -3.83 21.92
C ASN A 31 6.72 -3.06 22.25
N LYS A 32 5.75 -3.02 21.33
CA LYS A 32 4.48 -2.27 21.46
C LYS A 32 4.69 -0.78 21.74
N ILE A 33 5.76 -0.21 21.19
CA ILE A 33 6.09 1.21 21.27
C ILE A 33 5.44 1.93 20.09
N LEU A 34 4.39 2.70 20.35
CA LEU A 34 3.71 3.52 19.35
C LEU A 34 4.20 4.97 19.42
N SER A 35 5.46 5.19 19.05
CA SER A 35 6.09 6.52 19.02
C SER A 35 7.04 6.67 17.83
N ALA A 36 7.17 7.91 17.34
CA ALA A 36 8.12 8.31 16.32
C ALA A 36 9.28 9.16 16.86
N ASP A 37 9.40 9.32 18.19
CA ASP A 37 10.33 10.27 18.81
C ASP A 37 11.78 9.79 18.80
N LYS A 38 12.01 8.49 18.61
CA LYS A 38 13.33 7.87 18.59
C LYS A 38 13.55 7.08 17.30
N ALA A 39 14.79 7.07 16.83
CA ALA A 39 15.20 6.18 15.76
C ALA A 39 15.12 4.71 16.23
N GLU A 40 14.83 3.81 15.29
CA GLU A 40 14.95 2.36 15.52
C GLU A 40 15.81 1.75 14.42
N ILE A 41 16.52 0.67 14.72
CA ILE A 41 17.42 -0.01 13.78
C ILE A 41 17.05 -1.49 13.78
N LEU A 42 16.78 -2.04 12.58
CA LEU A 42 16.57 -3.46 12.37
C LEU A 42 17.76 -4.03 11.58
N GLY A 43 18.51 -4.96 12.18
CA GLY A 43 19.55 -5.72 11.50
C GLY A 43 19.01 -7.05 10.98
N ILE A 44 19.25 -7.35 9.70
CA ILE A 44 18.83 -8.60 9.06
C ILE A 44 20.08 -9.42 8.71
N TYR A 45 20.27 -10.54 9.41
CA TYR A 45 21.45 -11.41 9.27
C TYR A 45 21.05 -12.83 8.87
N GLY A 46 21.97 -13.56 8.23
CA GLY A 46 21.75 -14.95 7.80
C GLY A 46 22.68 -15.35 6.66
N GLN A 47 22.68 -16.64 6.32
CA GLN A 47 23.49 -17.19 5.21
C GLN A 47 23.03 -16.68 3.82
N ASN A 48 23.86 -16.90 2.79
CA ASN A 48 23.47 -16.61 1.42
C ASN A 48 22.24 -17.42 1.02
N GLY A 49 21.32 -16.82 0.25
CA GLY A 49 20.05 -17.46 -0.11
C GLY A 49 19.03 -17.53 1.04
N SER A 50 19.24 -16.88 2.18
CA SER A 50 18.25 -16.85 3.27
C SER A 50 17.09 -15.86 3.07
N GLY A 51 17.05 -15.14 1.95
CA GLY A 51 15.98 -14.18 1.62
C GLY A 51 16.20 -12.73 2.07
N LYS A 52 17.40 -12.37 2.57
CA LYS A 52 17.71 -10.99 3.00
C LYS A 52 17.52 -9.96 1.87
N THR A 53 18.06 -10.25 0.69
CA THR A 53 17.94 -9.37 -0.48
C THR A 53 16.49 -9.26 -0.93
N ALA A 54 15.69 -10.34 -0.85
CA ALA A 54 14.27 -10.31 -1.18
C ALA A 54 13.48 -9.30 -0.33
N ILE A 55 13.88 -9.08 0.93
CA ILE A 55 13.31 -8.05 1.81
C ILE A 55 13.64 -6.65 1.30
N VAL A 56 14.90 -6.39 0.95
CA VAL A 56 15.35 -5.08 0.42
C VAL A 56 14.66 -4.79 -0.91
N ASP A 57 14.61 -5.78 -1.80
CA ASP A 57 13.94 -5.68 -3.09
C ASP A 57 12.45 -5.37 -2.89
N ALA A 58 11.76 -6.12 -2.01
CA ALA A 58 10.34 -5.89 -1.75
C ALA A 58 10.06 -4.46 -1.26
N LEU A 59 10.93 -3.87 -0.42
CA LEU A 59 10.80 -2.48 0.00
C LEU A 59 11.00 -1.50 -1.15
N TYR A 60 11.95 -1.76 -2.06
CA TYR A 60 12.15 -0.97 -3.26
C TYR A 60 10.91 -0.99 -4.16
N PHE A 61 10.33 -2.16 -4.43
CA PHE A 61 9.08 -2.27 -5.21
C PHE A 61 7.92 -1.59 -4.52
N LEU A 62 7.76 -1.84 -3.23
CA LEU A 62 6.70 -1.22 -2.45
C LEU A 62 6.76 0.29 -2.55
N GLN A 63 7.95 0.88 -2.48
CA GLN A 63 8.14 2.32 -2.70
C GLN A 63 7.72 2.73 -4.11
N LYS A 64 8.17 2.03 -5.16
CA LYS A 64 7.82 2.31 -6.57
C LYS A 64 6.30 2.27 -6.81
N VAL A 65 5.65 1.21 -6.34
CA VAL A 65 4.20 1.03 -6.37
C VAL A 65 3.50 2.20 -5.66
N MET A 66 3.95 2.54 -4.45
CA MET A 66 3.37 3.61 -3.65
C MET A 66 3.60 5.01 -4.21
N ILE A 67 4.58 5.18 -5.09
CA ILE A 67 4.76 6.45 -5.80
C ILE A 67 4.01 6.55 -7.13
N GLY A 68 3.32 5.48 -7.52
CA GLY A 68 2.59 5.42 -8.77
C GLY A 68 3.47 5.21 -10.00
N ASP A 69 4.73 4.83 -9.81
CA ASP A 69 5.63 4.50 -10.91
C ASP A 69 5.13 3.22 -11.61
N ASP A 70 5.33 3.17 -12.93
CA ASP A 70 5.13 1.95 -13.70
C ASP A 70 6.09 0.87 -13.19
N LEU A 71 5.55 -0.34 -13.03
CA LEU A 71 6.36 -1.49 -12.67
C LEU A 71 6.95 -2.07 -13.95
N ASP A 72 8.25 -1.84 -14.13
CA ASP A 72 8.98 -2.33 -15.29
C ASP A 72 8.92 -3.87 -15.37
N GLN A 73 9.18 -4.44 -16.55
CA GLN A 73 9.06 -5.88 -16.86
C GLN A 73 9.88 -6.81 -15.95
N SER A 74 10.78 -6.25 -15.14
CA SER A 74 11.55 -6.98 -14.12
C SER A 74 10.72 -7.64 -13.01
N LEU A 75 9.43 -7.32 -12.82
CA LEU A 75 8.56 -7.94 -11.80
C LEU A 75 8.54 -9.48 -11.83
N GLU A 76 8.71 -10.07 -13.00
CA GLU A 76 8.83 -11.52 -13.19
C GLU A 76 9.99 -12.12 -12.39
N ASP A 77 11.12 -11.42 -12.33
CA ASP A 77 12.32 -11.85 -11.59
C ASP A 77 12.11 -11.83 -10.07
N TYR A 78 11.01 -11.23 -9.59
CA TYR A 78 10.69 -11.09 -8.17
C TYR A 78 9.62 -12.07 -7.70
N MET A 79 8.84 -12.65 -8.60
CA MET A 79 7.95 -13.75 -8.23
C MET A 79 8.72 -15.06 -8.13
N ASN A 80 8.30 -15.94 -7.22
CA ASN A 80 8.80 -17.30 -7.19
C ASN A 80 8.46 -18.01 -8.52
N MET A 81 9.43 -18.73 -9.10
CA MET A 81 9.22 -19.41 -10.39
C MET A 81 8.17 -20.52 -10.30
N ASP A 82 8.05 -21.17 -9.14
CA ASP A 82 7.15 -22.29 -8.88
C ASP A 82 5.75 -21.83 -8.40
N SER A 83 5.44 -20.53 -8.50
CA SER A 83 4.14 -20.00 -8.08
C SER A 83 3.55 -19.04 -9.10
N ASP A 84 2.24 -19.14 -9.27
CA ASP A 84 1.45 -18.23 -10.12
C ASP A 84 0.98 -16.99 -9.36
N THR A 85 1.20 -16.93 -8.05
CA THR A 85 0.78 -15.79 -7.21
C THR A 85 1.85 -15.41 -6.20
N ALA A 86 1.98 -14.10 -5.96
CA ALA A 86 2.85 -13.58 -4.91
C ALA A 86 2.16 -12.44 -4.16
N GLU A 87 2.62 -12.18 -2.95
CA GLU A 87 2.05 -11.14 -2.09
C GLU A 87 3.13 -10.41 -1.30
N ILE A 88 2.99 -9.09 -1.25
CA ILE A 88 3.68 -8.21 -0.31
C ILE A 88 2.61 -7.59 0.59
N PHE A 89 2.75 -7.75 1.90
CA PHE A 89 1.89 -7.10 2.88
C PHE A 89 2.74 -6.26 3.83
N ALA A 90 2.49 -4.95 3.86
CA ALA A 90 3.22 -4.00 4.67
C ALA A 90 2.28 -3.24 5.60
N ASP A 91 2.65 -3.18 6.87
CA ASP A 91 1.98 -2.34 7.85
C ASP A 91 2.85 -1.13 8.16
N PHE A 92 2.20 0.04 8.30
CA PHE A 92 2.82 1.31 8.62
C PHE A 92 2.08 1.98 9.78
N ASN A 93 2.83 2.76 10.54
CA ASN A 93 2.30 3.73 11.49
C ASN A 93 2.57 5.14 10.96
N LEU A 94 1.51 5.91 10.71
CA LEU A 94 1.56 7.30 10.33
C LEU A 94 1.26 8.18 11.55
N PHE A 95 2.22 8.98 11.96
CA PHE A 95 2.15 9.87 13.11
C PHE A 95 1.93 11.32 12.67
N MET A 96 0.86 11.96 13.16
CA MET A 96 0.60 13.37 12.89
C MET A 96 -0.39 14.00 13.87
N ASN A 97 -0.07 15.22 14.33
CA ASN A 97 -0.96 16.03 15.17
C ASN A 97 -1.49 15.30 16.41
N GLY A 98 -0.72 14.38 16.99
CA GLY A 98 -1.14 13.57 18.15
C GLY A 98 -2.02 12.36 17.80
N ILE A 99 -2.30 12.14 16.53
CA ILE A 99 -3.05 10.99 15.99
C ILE A 99 -2.07 10.02 15.36
N VAL A 100 -2.32 8.72 15.52
CA VAL A 100 -1.61 7.65 14.85
C VAL A 100 -2.57 6.85 13.96
N PHE A 101 -2.24 6.72 12.68
CA PHE A 101 -2.97 5.86 11.77
C PHE A 101 -2.16 4.58 11.52
N GLU A 102 -2.78 3.43 11.75
CA GLU A 102 -2.21 2.12 11.46
C GLU A 102 -2.70 1.67 10.08
N ILE A 103 -1.83 1.78 9.08
CA ILE A 103 -2.18 1.54 7.69
C ILE A 103 -1.62 0.18 7.27
N GLY A 104 -2.46 -0.71 6.75
CA GLY A 104 -2.03 -1.97 6.15
C GLY A 104 -2.26 -1.93 4.66
N TYR A 105 -1.20 -2.16 3.88
CA TYR A 105 -1.27 -2.25 2.42
C TYR A 105 -0.83 -3.63 1.95
N ARG A 106 -1.68 -4.26 1.14
CA ARG A 106 -1.47 -5.57 0.52
C ARG A 106 -1.40 -5.39 -0.99
N LEU A 107 -0.32 -5.84 -1.58
CA LEU A 107 -0.11 -5.94 -3.01
C LEU A 107 -0.08 -7.42 -3.39
N SER A 108 -1.00 -7.84 -4.25
CA SER A 108 -1.02 -9.18 -4.82
C SER A 108 -0.63 -9.12 -6.29
N LEU A 109 0.25 -10.04 -6.66
CA LEU A 109 0.73 -10.22 -8.02
C LEU A 109 0.23 -11.57 -8.54
N SER A 110 -0.13 -11.62 -9.81
CA SER A 110 -0.48 -12.85 -10.52
C SER A 110 0.33 -12.97 -11.80
N ARG A 111 0.75 -14.19 -12.12
CA ARG A 111 1.31 -14.50 -13.43
C ARG A 111 0.16 -14.78 -14.40
N GLU A 112 0.01 -13.91 -15.40
CA GLU A 112 -0.96 -14.07 -16.47
C GLU A 112 -0.19 -14.30 -17.78
N GLU A 113 -0.32 -15.50 -18.34
CA GLU A 113 0.45 -15.98 -19.49
C GLU A 113 1.97 -15.86 -19.30
N LYS A 114 2.56 -14.77 -19.78
CA LYS A 114 4.00 -14.47 -19.75
C LYS A 114 4.29 -13.11 -19.12
N VAL A 115 3.35 -12.53 -18.38
CA VAL A 115 3.52 -11.23 -17.73
C VAL A 115 3.06 -11.34 -16.28
N VAL A 116 3.82 -10.72 -15.38
CA VAL A 116 3.37 -10.53 -14.00
C VAL A 116 2.57 -9.25 -13.90
N VAL A 117 1.34 -9.35 -13.39
CA VAL A 117 0.43 -8.22 -13.22
C VAL A 117 0.09 -7.98 -11.76
N ILE A 118 -0.22 -6.73 -11.42
CA ILE A 118 -0.93 -6.41 -10.17
C ILE A 118 -2.36 -6.92 -10.30
N SER A 119 -2.70 -7.95 -9.52
CA SER A 119 -4.03 -8.58 -9.56
C SER A 119 -4.96 -8.02 -8.48
N ARG A 120 -4.42 -7.59 -7.35
CA ARG A 120 -5.21 -7.01 -6.25
C ARG A 120 -4.38 -6.05 -5.42
N GLU A 121 -5.03 -4.99 -4.96
CA GLU A 121 -4.51 -4.07 -3.98
C GLU A 121 -5.55 -3.88 -2.87
N THR A 122 -5.12 -4.02 -1.62
CA THR A 122 -5.99 -3.78 -0.46
C THR A 122 -5.32 -2.79 0.48
N LEU A 123 -6.06 -1.75 0.84
CA LEU A 123 -5.66 -0.73 1.77
C LEU A 123 -6.64 -0.70 2.95
N SER A 124 -6.06 -0.79 4.15
CA SER A 124 -6.77 -0.89 5.42
C SER A 124 -6.20 0.09 6.43
N GLY A 125 -7.04 0.52 7.37
CA GLY A 125 -6.69 1.57 8.31
C GLY A 125 -7.37 1.40 9.65
N ALA A 126 -6.65 1.73 10.72
CA ALA A 126 -7.21 2.06 12.02
C ALA A 126 -6.69 3.43 12.46
N LYS A 127 -7.49 4.15 13.23
CA LYS A 127 -7.14 5.43 13.84
C LYS A 127 -6.94 5.24 15.33
N ASN A 128 -5.85 5.77 15.87
CA ASN A 128 -5.57 5.84 17.29
C ASN A 128 -5.41 7.31 17.67
N GLU A 129 -6.35 7.82 18.46
CA GLU A 129 -6.38 9.20 18.92
C GLU A 129 -6.68 9.19 20.42
N ASN A 130 -5.84 9.88 21.20
CA ASN A 130 -5.97 9.96 22.66
C ASN A 130 -6.06 8.59 23.35
N GLY A 131 -5.36 7.58 22.82
CA GLY A 131 -5.36 6.21 23.34
C GLY A 131 -6.58 5.37 22.97
N ILE A 132 -7.54 5.93 22.23
CA ILE A 132 -8.71 5.22 21.72
C ILE A 132 -8.40 4.77 20.29
N ARG A 133 -8.36 3.46 20.09
CA ARG A 133 -8.08 2.83 18.79
C ARG A 133 -9.36 2.31 18.14
N THR A 134 -9.61 2.67 16.90
CA THR A 134 -10.69 2.09 16.09
C THR A 134 -10.34 0.69 15.58
N ASN A 135 -11.34 -0.02 15.06
CA ASN A 135 -11.08 -1.28 14.38
C ASN A 135 -10.32 -1.03 13.08
N LYS A 136 -9.37 -1.92 12.75
CA LYS A 136 -8.68 -1.88 11.46
C LYS A 136 -9.64 -2.40 10.40
N THR A 137 -10.05 -1.53 9.49
CA THR A 137 -11.02 -1.85 8.45
C THR A 137 -10.42 -1.63 7.07
N VAL A 138 -10.86 -2.44 6.10
CA VAL A 138 -10.53 -2.24 4.69
C VAL A 138 -11.37 -1.09 4.17
N PHE A 139 -10.74 -0.08 3.60
CA PHE A 139 -11.46 1.05 2.99
C PHE A 139 -11.29 1.10 1.47
N MET A 140 -10.26 0.44 0.92
CA MET A 140 -10.13 0.25 -0.51
C MET A 140 -9.60 -1.14 -0.83
N ASP A 141 -10.33 -1.87 -1.66
CA ASP A 141 -9.98 -3.19 -2.16
C ASP A 141 -10.25 -3.21 -3.66
N TYR A 142 -9.18 -3.09 -4.42
CA TYR A 142 -9.16 -3.14 -5.87
C TYR A 142 -8.78 -4.56 -6.31
N GLN A 143 -9.57 -5.14 -7.19
CA GLN A 143 -9.32 -6.45 -7.80
C GLN A 143 -9.44 -6.31 -9.32
N ARG A 144 -8.38 -6.67 -10.05
CA ARG A 144 -8.25 -6.48 -11.50
C ARG A 144 -9.35 -7.20 -12.28
N ASP A 145 -9.66 -8.43 -11.90
CA ASP A 145 -10.68 -9.29 -12.52
C ASP A 145 -12.13 -8.85 -12.22
N GLN A 146 -12.33 -8.08 -11.15
CA GLN A 146 -13.65 -7.64 -10.75
C GLN A 146 -14.09 -6.37 -11.49
N THR A 147 -14.78 -6.54 -12.63
CA THR A 147 -15.14 -5.44 -13.55
C THR A 147 -16.45 -4.70 -13.22
N ASN A 148 -17.28 -5.25 -12.33
CA ASN A 148 -18.60 -4.71 -11.98
C ASN A 148 -18.57 -3.65 -10.87
N THR A 149 -17.39 -3.37 -10.29
CA THR A 149 -17.20 -2.34 -9.27
C THR A 149 -15.88 -1.63 -9.49
N ILE A 150 -15.77 -0.41 -8.99
CA ILE A 150 -14.52 0.36 -9.05
C ILE A 150 -13.54 -0.21 -8.00
N PHE A 151 -13.98 -0.21 -6.73
CA PHE A 151 -13.32 -0.89 -5.60
C PHE A 151 -14.36 -1.17 -4.50
N LYS A 152 -14.01 -2.03 -3.55
CA LYS A 152 -14.79 -2.30 -2.33
C LYS A 152 -14.16 -1.64 -1.09
N PRO A 153 -14.91 -1.44 0.01
CA PRO A 153 -16.35 -1.64 0.15
C PRO A 153 -17.17 -0.61 -0.62
N GLN A 154 -18.35 -1.00 -1.13
CA GLN A 154 -19.23 -0.09 -1.89
C GLN A 154 -19.60 1.15 -1.09
N LYS A 155 -19.87 1.00 0.22
CA LYS A 155 -20.15 2.14 1.12
C LYS A 155 -19.07 3.23 1.08
N ARG A 156 -17.78 2.84 1.03
CA ARG A 156 -16.66 3.80 0.98
C ARG A 156 -16.57 4.50 -0.37
N LEU A 157 -16.87 3.78 -1.45
CA LEU A 157 -16.99 4.38 -2.77
C LEU A 157 -18.16 5.37 -2.81
N ASP A 158 -19.32 5.01 -2.23
CA ASP A 158 -20.49 5.89 -2.19
C ASP A 158 -20.20 7.18 -1.40
N GLU A 159 -19.53 7.09 -0.25
CA GLU A 159 -19.05 8.25 0.53
C GLU A 159 -18.20 9.21 -0.32
N ILE A 160 -17.28 8.69 -1.13
CA ILE A 160 -16.44 9.50 -2.05
C ILE A 160 -17.29 10.17 -3.14
N LEU A 161 -18.25 9.44 -3.71
CA LEU A 161 -19.09 9.93 -4.80
C LEU A 161 -20.15 10.94 -4.33
N GLU A 162 -20.55 10.88 -3.06
CA GLU A 162 -21.42 11.89 -2.45
C GLU A 162 -20.72 13.24 -2.33
N GLU A 163 -19.43 13.24 -2.00
CA GLU A 163 -18.61 14.46 -1.92
C GLU A 163 -18.32 15.07 -3.30
N ASN A 164 -18.02 14.22 -4.30
CA ASN A 164 -17.72 14.66 -5.66
C ASN A 164 -18.26 13.65 -6.69
N LYS A 165 -19.41 13.96 -7.30
CA LYS A 165 -20.05 13.05 -8.28
C LYS A 165 -19.25 12.90 -9.58
N ASP A 166 -18.43 13.90 -9.91
CA ASP A 166 -17.68 13.94 -11.17
C ASP A 166 -16.45 13.02 -11.13
N ILE A 167 -15.91 12.73 -9.94
CA ILE A 167 -14.74 11.85 -9.74
C ILE A 167 -14.98 10.41 -10.19
N LYS A 168 -16.25 9.98 -10.34
CA LYS A 168 -16.58 8.61 -10.77
C LYS A 168 -15.92 8.25 -12.09
N THR A 169 -15.98 9.17 -13.05
CA THR A 169 -15.42 8.95 -14.39
C THR A 169 -13.90 8.83 -14.28
N ASP A 170 -13.26 9.70 -13.49
CA ASP A 170 -11.82 9.68 -13.28
C ASP A 170 -11.35 8.38 -12.63
N LEU A 171 -12.07 7.88 -11.61
CA LEU A 171 -11.78 6.59 -10.98
C LEU A 171 -11.86 5.42 -11.98
N ILE A 172 -12.84 5.43 -12.88
CA ILE A 172 -12.96 4.41 -13.94
C ILE A 172 -11.80 4.52 -14.94
N VAL A 173 -11.43 5.74 -15.33
CA VAL A 173 -10.31 5.99 -16.24
C VAL A 173 -8.98 5.56 -15.60
N ALA A 174 -8.73 5.97 -14.36
CA ALA A 174 -7.56 5.58 -13.59
C ALA A 174 -7.45 4.06 -13.45
N ARG A 175 -8.58 3.36 -13.27
CA ARG A 175 -8.61 1.90 -13.26
C ARG A 175 -8.14 1.32 -14.58
N LYS A 176 -8.65 1.82 -15.70
CA LYS A 176 -8.24 1.35 -17.04
C LYS A 176 -6.78 1.66 -17.35
N MET A 177 -6.28 2.81 -16.87
CA MET A 177 -4.87 3.16 -16.99
C MET A 177 -3.98 2.22 -16.17
N ALA A 178 -4.32 1.95 -14.91
CA ALA A 178 -3.60 0.99 -14.06
C ALA A 178 -3.59 -0.42 -14.65
N GLU A 179 -4.73 -0.87 -15.21
CA GLU A 179 -4.84 -2.16 -15.90
C GLU A 179 -3.87 -2.23 -17.11
N LYS A 180 -3.80 -1.15 -17.90
CA LYS A 180 -2.98 -1.05 -19.12
C LYS A 180 -1.49 -0.91 -18.83
N SER A 181 -1.11 -0.05 -17.87
CA SER A 181 0.29 0.25 -17.55
C SER A 181 0.88 -0.66 -16.47
N ASN A 182 0.07 -1.55 -15.88
CA ASN A 182 0.47 -2.44 -14.79
C ASN A 182 1.06 -1.70 -13.58
N CYS A 183 0.53 -0.51 -13.29
CA CYS A 183 0.89 0.30 -12.14
C CYS A 183 -0.20 0.21 -11.06
N SER A 184 0.09 0.76 -9.87
CA SER A 184 -0.87 0.77 -8.77
C SER A 184 -2.13 1.55 -9.13
N TYR A 185 -3.30 0.93 -8.99
CA TYR A 185 -4.57 1.65 -9.05
C TYR A 185 -4.73 2.56 -7.83
N ILE A 186 -4.42 2.09 -6.63
CA ILE A 186 -4.61 2.88 -5.40
C ILE A 186 -3.67 4.11 -5.39
N PHE A 187 -2.38 3.90 -5.63
CA PHE A 187 -1.36 4.94 -5.51
C PHE A 187 -1.02 5.68 -6.81
N GLY A 188 -1.11 5.00 -7.96
CA GLY A 188 -0.91 5.65 -9.27
C GLY A 188 -2.17 6.27 -9.84
N GLY A 189 -3.32 5.64 -9.61
CA GLY A 189 -4.62 6.11 -10.09
C GLY A 189 -5.31 7.05 -9.10
N VAL A 190 -5.88 6.48 -8.03
CA VAL A 190 -6.73 7.22 -7.08
C VAL A 190 -5.99 8.37 -6.44
N VAL A 191 -4.82 8.09 -5.85
CA VAL A 191 -3.98 9.13 -5.25
C VAL A 191 -3.58 10.20 -6.29
N GLY A 192 -3.30 9.82 -7.54
CA GLY A 192 -3.03 10.76 -8.62
C GLY A 192 -4.18 11.75 -8.87
N ILE A 193 -5.44 11.26 -8.86
CA ILE A 193 -6.64 12.11 -9.05
C ILE A 193 -6.78 13.12 -7.91
N TYR A 194 -6.70 12.67 -6.65
CA TYR A 194 -6.81 13.56 -5.49
C TYR A 194 -5.67 14.59 -5.43
N SER A 195 -4.48 14.25 -5.92
CA SER A 195 -3.37 15.20 -6.07
C SER A 195 -3.65 16.26 -7.14
N ALA A 196 -4.27 15.86 -8.26
CA ALA A 196 -4.60 16.76 -9.37
C ALA A 196 -5.72 17.75 -9.01
N GLU A 197 -6.74 17.32 -8.25
CA GLU A 197 -7.80 18.23 -7.76
C GLU A 197 -7.27 19.24 -6.73
N ASN A 198 -6.25 18.86 -5.95
CA ASN A 198 -5.61 19.70 -4.92
C ASN A 198 -4.35 20.42 -5.45
N THR A 199 -4.46 21.11 -6.60
CA THR A 199 -3.40 21.83 -7.37
C THR A 199 -2.46 22.79 -6.61
N LYS A 200 -2.57 22.96 -5.30
CA LYS A 200 -1.78 23.91 -4.49
C LYS A 200 -0.85 23.30 -3.44
N MET A 201 -0.71 21.98 -3.35
CA MET A 201 0.10 21.37 -2.29
C MET A 201 1.03 20.29 -2.82
N ASP A 202 2.34 20.55 -2.74
CA ASP A 202 3.41 19.55 -2.89
C ASP A 202 3.28 18.51 -1.76
N PHE A 203 2.55 17.43 -2.00
CA PHE A 203 2.42 16.32 -1.08
C PHE A 203 3.04 15.06 -1.67
N ASN A 204 3.83 14.36 -0.85
CA ASN A 204 4.26 13.00 -1.18
C ASN A 204 3.06 12.04 -1.07
N ASN A 205 3.05 10.92 -1.80
CA ASN A 205 1.91 9.98 -1.84
C ASN A 205 1.42 9.49 -0.46
N PHE A 206 2.30 9.42 0.54
CA PHE A 206 1.93 9.09 1.92
C PHE A 206 1.14 10.19 2.65
N GLN A 207 1.32 11.47 2.29
CA GLN A 207 0.53 12.59 2.81
C GLN A 207 -0.87 12.64 2.21
N LEU A 208 -1.05 12.13 1.00
CA LEU A 208 -2.37 12.01 0.40
C LEU A 208 -3.11 10.76 0.91
N LEU A 209 -2.37 9.68 1.14
CA LEU A 209 -2.88 8.51 1.85
C LEU A 209 -3.47 8.88 3.22
N PHE A 210 -2.86 9.86 3.89
CA PHE A 210 -3.41 10.46 5.11
C PHE A 210 -4.76 11.17 4.87
N LEU A 211 -4.88 11.99 3.82
CA LEU A 211 -6.13 12.69 3.51
C LEU A 211 -7.25 11.70 3.18
N LEU A 212 -6.93 10.67 2.40
CA LEU A 212 -7.83 9.55 2.14
C LEU A 212 -8.22 8.85 3.46
N CYS A 213 -7.25 8.52 4.31
CA CYS A 213 -7.52 7.92 5.62
C CYS A 213 -8.36 8.83 6.53
N LEU A 214 -8.17 10.15 6.52
CA LEU A 214 -8.97 11.09 7.33
C LEU A 214 -10.42 11.17 6.88
N ASN A 215 -10.65 11.19 5.58
CA ASN A 215 -11.99 11.29 5.02
C ASN A 215 -12.74 9.96 5.13
N LEU A 216 -12.00 8.83 5.21
CA LEU A 216 -12.57 7.48 5.16
C LEU A 216 -12.50 6.70 6.48
N LEU A 217 -11.91 7.18 7.58
CA LEU A 217 -11.82 6.45 8.87
C LEU A 217 -12.44 7.22 10.03
#